data_AF-A0A1V5TVU4-F1
#
_entry.id   AF-A0A1V5TVU4-F1
#
_cell.length_a   1.000
_cell.length_b   1.000
_cell.length_c   1.000
_cell.angle_alpha   90.00
_cell.angle_beta   90.00
_cell.angle_gamma   90.00
#
_symmetry.space_group_name_H-M   'P 1'
#
loop_
_entity.id
_entity.type
_entity.pdbx_description
1 polymer ?
#
loop_
_entity_poly.entity_id
_entity_poly.type
_entity_poly.pdbx_seq_one_letter_code
_entity_poly.pdbx_strand_id
1 'polypeptide(L)'
;MNPEIPKFEQQKNIETDVEQQELTSEQKRNLGEAWTEMIIDNAGVPENIKENEIKKWLFESMMEDIEKFAGELGLQVDAKLVEKIQKAKDLEEKSALELEYIKKVHAQVDTIVQQFDRSASKSTKWDSWPKKMRETKEFNCVGATLLGIHLLEKGGVKSYYGNPYEHVVNIAKLSNGEWWYVDFRNGKQNIIKIEPEEITIADVSVLKIKQPNIDYRLIPIYDNSEAAGSVLNNLSSLKHEAEDQNIPDENIEKKEAKEYLEKYGKNFQRTDFSLLYQSLYPKFIEFNETDQMQKEITRIDRMRDFEKSFQDYTKTLTKEQEKAFVEEIKTNKDNIENFFYKENRSVLQNVNPELKKVLELFLESLRSVKEKQPEVYQEAVDKIVSRIRNL
;
A
#
# COMPACT_ATOMS: atom_id res chain seq x y z
N MET A 1 -19.10 23.17 15.07
CA MET A 1 -18.78 21.74 15.22
C MET A 1 -17.28 21.63 15.08
N ASN A 2 -16.58 21.21 16.13
CA ASN A 2 -15.16 20.89 16.00
C ASN A 2 -15.02 19.76 14.98
N PRO A 3 -14.09 19.85 14.01
CA PRO A 3 -13.81 18.72 13.15
C PRO A 3 -13.36 17.56 14.04
N GLU A 4 -14.02 16.41 13.88
CA GLU A 4 -13.53 15.16 14.47
C GLU A 4 -12.10 14.96 13.97
N ILE A 5 -11.20 14.87 14.93
CA ILE A 5 -9.82 14.48 14.74
C ILE A 5 -9.81 13.10 14.05
N PRO A 6 -9.02 12.88 12.97
CA PRO A 6 -8.87 11.58 12.33
C PRO A 6 -8.54 10.48 13.35
N LYS A 7 -9.16 9.30 13.22
CA LYS A 7 -9.07 8.18 14.18
C LYS A 7 -7.63 7.78 14.58
N PHE A 8 -6.63 8.10 13.78
CA PHE A 8 -5.23 7.79 14.07
C PHE A 8 -4.57 8.70 15.13
N GLU A 9 -5.06 9.92 15.36
CA GLU A 9 -4.54 10.78 16.45
C GLU A 9 -4.90 10.26 17.85
N GLN A 10 -5.79 9.26 17.96
CA GLN A 10 -6.02 8.54 19.22
C GLN A 10 -4.89 7.55 19.57
N GLN A 11 -3.93 7.33 18.66
CA GLN A 11 -2.70 6.57 18.95
C GLN A 11 -1.65 7.36 19.76
N LYS A 12 -1.90 8.64 20.07
CA LYS A 12 -0.93 9.56 20.72
C LYS A 12 -0.64 9.32 22.21
N ASN A 13 -1.16 8.27 22.85
CA ASN A 13 -1.00 8.05 24.30
C ASN A 13 -0.21 6.79 24.70
N ILE A 14 0.73 6.36 23.86
CA ILE A 14 1.83 5.51 24.34
C ILE A 14 3.04 6.43 24.47
N GLU A 15 3.30 6.93 25.69
CA GLU A 15 4.54 7.63 26.03
C GLU A 15 5.73 6.69 25.71
N THR A 16 6.37 6.91 24.58
CA THR A 16 7.53 6.14 24.13
C THR A 16 8.82 6.72 24.71
N ASP A 17 9.02 6.51 26.01
CA ASP A 17 10.36 6.38 26.61
C ASP A 17 10.80 4.90 26.46
N VAL A 18 10.71 4.35 25.25
CA VAL A 18 11.20 3.00 24.96
C VAL A 18 12.69 3.13 24.64
N GLU A 19 13.52 3.15 25.68
CA GLU A 19 14.92 2.72 25.53
C GLU A 19 14.89 1.40 24.74
N GLN A 20 15.71 1.27 23.68
CA GLN A 20 15.78 0.07 22.83
C GLN A 20 15.96 -1.18 23.70
N GLN A 21 14.84 -1.81 24.06
CA GLN A 21 14.83 -2.90 25.00
C GLN A 21 15.08 -4.18 24.22
N GLU A 22 16.24 -4.80 24.47
CA GLU A 22 16.57 -6.08 23.86
C GLU A 22 15.46 -7.11 24.18
N LEU A 23 15.03 -7.85 23.15
CA LEU A 23 14.02 -8.88 23.32
C LEU A 23 14.52 -10.01 24.23
N THR A 24 13.73 -10.33 25.26
CA THR A 24 13.98 -11.48 26.15
C THR A 24 13.93 -12.80 25.37
N SER A 25 14.58 -13.85 25.90
CA SER A 25 14.55 -15.19 25.30
C SER A 25 13.12 -15.74 25.17
N GLU A 26 12.24 -15.41 26.11
CA GLU A 26 10.83 -15.79 26.04
C GLU A 26 10.08 -15.07 24.93
N GLN A 27 10.29 -13.75 24.75
CA GLN A 27 9.71 -13.00 23.63
C GLN A 27 10.21 -13.53 22.28
N LYS A 28 11.50 -13.84 22.16
CA LYS A 28 12.10 -14.44 20.95
C LYS A 28 11.45 -15.78 20.61
N ARG A 29 11.28 -16.67 21.61
CA ARG A 29 10.59 -17.96 21.46
C ARG A 29 9.12 -17.79 21.06
N ASN A 30 8.38 -16.94 21.77
CA ASN A 30 6.95 -16.71 21.51
C ASN A 30 6.72 -16.12 20.11
N LEU A 31 7.57 -15.17 19.68
CA LEU A 31 7.56 -14.66 18.30
C LEU A 31 7.81 -15.80 17.31
N GLY A 32 8.83 -16.63 17.53
CA GLY A 32 9.14 -17.74 16.65
C GLY A 32 7.96 -18.69 16.47
N GLU A 33 7.37 -19.15 17.57
CA GLU A 33 6.20 -20.03 17.56
C GLU A 33 5.00 -19.36 16.88
N ALA A 34 4.67 -18.11 17.25
CA ALA A 34 3.57 -17.39 16.63
C ALA A 34 3.77 -17.16 15.12
N TRP A 35 4.99 -16.82 14.69
CA TRP A 35 5.32 -16.64 13.28
C TRP A 35 5.08 -17.94 12.49
N THR A 36 5.58 -19.08 13.00
CA THR A 36 5.40 -20.39 12.35
C THR A 36 3.98 -20.94 12.41
N GLU A 37 3.15 -20.50 13.36
CA GLU A 37 1.76 -20.95 13.46
C GLU A 37 0.80 -20.07 12.63
N MET A 38 1.06 -18.76 12.58
CA MET A 38 0.13 -17.75 12.04
C MET A 38 0.50 -17.25 10.64
N ILE A 39 1.80 -17.18 10.32
CA ILE A 39 2.31 -16.38 9.18
C ILE A 39 2.81 -17.26 8.05
N ILE A 40 3.55 -18.32 8.38
CA ILE A 40 4.17 -19.26 7.43
C ILE A 40 3.83 -20.71 7.81
N ASP A 41 4.05 -21.66 6.88
CA ASP A 41 3.76 -23.09 7.11
C ASP A 41 5.03 -23.96 7.22
N ASN A 42 6.22 -23.45 6.88
CA ASN A 42 7.40 -24.31 6.63
C ASN A 42 8.73 -23.81 7.21
N ALA A 43 8.75 -23.17 8.38
CA ALA A 43 10.01 -22.90 9.07
C ALA A 43 10.05 -23.55 10.45
N GLY A 44 11.22 -24.08 10.81
CA GLY A 44 11.51 -24.39 12.20
C GLY A 44 11.71 -23.09 12.99
N VAL A 45 11.27 -23.09 14.25
CA VAL A 45 11.62 -22.04 15.20
C VAL A 45 13.11 -22.17 15.52
N PRO A 46 13.95 -21.15 15.28
CA PRO A 46 15.37 -21.23 15.61
C PRO A 46 15.55 -21.28 17.12
N GLU A 47 16.30 -22.27 17.62
CA GLU A 47 16.44 -22.52 19.07
C GLU A 47 17.22 -21.41 19.81
N ASN A 48 18.04 -20.60 19.11
CA ASN A 48 18.89 -19.56 19.70
C ASN A 48 19.11 -18.38 18.75
N ILE A 49 18.04 -17.74 18.28
CA ILE A 49 18.18 -16.61 17.35
C ILE A 49 18.79 -15.38 18.05
N LYS A 50 19.90 -14.88 17.52
CA LYS A 50 20.44 -13.60 17.96
C LYS A 50 19.55 -12.47 17.48
N GLU A 51 19.48 -11.39 18.23
CA GLU A 51 18.59 -10.26 17.90
C GLU A 51 18.83 -9.70 16.50
N ASN A 52 20.09 -9.57 16.08
CA ASN A 52 20.48 -9.13 14.75
C ASN A 52 20.15 -10.14 13.63
N GLU A 53 19.81 -11.38 13.97
CA GLU A 53 19.43 -12.44 13.03
C GLU A 53 17.90 -12.59 12.93
N ILE A 54 17.12 -12.05 13.88
CA ILE A 54 15.65 -12.16 13.92
C ILE A 54 15.03 -11.61 12.63
N LYS A 55 15.33 -10.36 12.28
CA LYS A 55 14.76 -9.73 11.07
C LYS A 55 15.04 -10.56 9.82
N LYS A 56 16.28 -11.03 9.69
CA LYS A 56 16.71 -11.84 8.56
C LYS A 56 15.90 -13.13 8.48
N TRP A 57 15.77 -13.86 9.59
CA TRP A 57 14.97 -15.08 9.63
C TRP A 57 13.48 -14.83 9.32
N LEU A 58 12.88 -13.79 9.91
CA LEU A 58 11.48 -13.41 9.63
C LEU A 58 11.28 -13.18 8.13
N PHE A 59 12.18 -12.41 7.51
CA PHE A 59 12.11 -12.13 6.08
C PHE A 59 12.33 -13.37 5.21
N GLU A 60 13.43 -14.11 5.41
CA GLU A 60 13.77 -15.28 4.59
C GLU A 60 12.68 -16.35 4.66
N SER A 61 12.22 -16.67 5.87
CA SER A 61 11.15 -17.66 6.06
C SER A 61 9.81 -17.23 5.43
N MET A 62 9.50 -15.93 5.47
CA MET A 62 8.34 -15.37 4.78
C MET A 62 8.48 -15.46 3.26
N MET A 63 9.66 -15.12 2.70
CA MET A 63 9.90 -15.13 1.26
C MET A 63 9.88 -16.54 0.67
N GLU A 64 10.33 -17.56 1.41
CA GLU A 64 10.19 -18.97 1.00
C GLU A 64 8.72 -19.39 0.81
N ASP A 65 7.84 -18.91 1.67
CA ASP A 65 6.41 -19.21 1.59
C ASP A 65 5.67 -18.33 0.56
N ILE A 66 6.19 -17.12 0.28
CA ILE A 66 5.76 -16.29 -0.86
C ILE A 66 6.11 -16.97 -2.18
N GLU A 67 7.28 -17.59 -2.31
CA GLU A 67 7.65 -18.35 -3.52
C GLU A 67 6.65 -19.46 -3.81
N LYS A 68 6.23 -20.21 -2.79
CA LYS A 68 5.20 -21.25 -2.92
C LYS A 68 3.86 -20.66 -3.33
N PHE A 69 3.45 -19.59 -2.66
CA PHE A 69 2.18 -18.93 -2.99
C PHE A 69 2.17 -18.36 -4.42
N ALA A 70 3.27 -17.78 -4.88
CA ALA A 70 3.42 -17.33 -6.27
C ALA A 70 3.26 -18.50 -7.25
N GLY A 71 3.83 -19.66 -6.93
CA GLY A 71 3.64 -20.90 -7.69
C GLY A 71 2.18 -21.39 -7.70
N GLU A 72 1.48 -21.35 -6.57
CA GLU A 72 0.05 -21.70 -6.47
C GLU A 72 -0.84 -20.78 -7.29
N LEU A 73 -0.48 -19.50 -7.40
CA LEU A 73 -1.16 -18.52 -8.24
C LEU A 73 -0.82 -18.66 -9.73
N GLY A 74 0.13 -19.54 -10.09
CA GLY A 74 0.58 -19.72 -11.46
C GLY A 74 1.41 -18.54 -11.98
N LEU A 75 2.02 -17.74 -11.09
CA LEU A 75 2.92 -16.65 -11.47
C LEU A 75 4.23 -17.24 -12.00
N GLN A 76 4.64 -16.80 -13.19
CA GLN A 76 5.82 -17.34 -13.89
C GLN A 76 6.88 -16.28 -14.11
N VAL A 77 8.13 -16.65 -13.84
CA VAL A 77 9.33 -15.89 -14.20
C VAL A 77 9.71 -16.23 -15.65
N ASP A 78 9.82 -15.21 -16.51
CA ASP A 78 10.27 -15.37 -17.90
C ASP A 78 11.79 -15.62 -17.93
N ALA A 79 12.20 -16.88 -17.77
CA ALA A 79 13.61 -17.27 -17.70
C ALA A 79 14.44 -16.79 -18.91
N LYS A 80 13.83 -16.72 -20.10
CA LYS A 80 14.50 -16.22 -21.31
C LYS A 80 14.76 -14.72 -21.22
N LEU A 81 13.80 -13.95 -20.70
CA LEU A 81 13.97 -12.51 -20.48
C LEU A 81 15.01 -12.24 -19.38
N VAL A 82 14.98 -13.00 -18.28
CA VAL A 82 15.99 -12.90 -17.21
C VAL A 82 17.40 -13.19 -17.75
N GLU A 83 17.56 -14.24 -18.56
CA GLU A 83 18.84 -14.55 -19.19
C GLU A 83 19.33 -13.40 -20.10
N LYS A 84 18.43 -12.74 -20.83
CA LYS A 84 18.76 -11.55 -21.63
C LYS A 84 19.20 -10.38 -20.75
N ILE A 85 18.49 -10.09 -19.66
CA ILE A 85 18.85 -9.04 -18.69
C ILE A 85 20.26 -9.27 -18.14
N GLN A 86 20.59 -10.50 -17.77
CA GLN A 86 21.91 -10.86 -17.22
C GLN A 86 23.04 -10.76 -18.24
N LYS A 87 22.76 -10.98 -19.52
CA LYS A 87 23.74 -10.94 -20.61
C LYS A 87 23.91 -9.55 -21.24
N ALA A 88 22.93 -8.65 -21.06
CA ALA A 88 22.97 -7.30 -21.58
C ALA A 88 24.12 -6.51 -20.94
N LYS A 89 25.00 -5.97 -21.79
CA LYS A 89 26.16 -5.16 -21.36
C LYS A 89 25.88 -3.66 -21.43
N ASP A 90 25.01 -3.27 -22.35
CA ASP A 90 24.56 -1.89 -22.47
C ASP A 90 23.49 -1.59 -21.40
N LEU A 91 23.64 -0.47 -20.71
CA LEU A 91 22.76 -0.11 -19.59
C LEU A 91 21.35 0.25 -20.06
N GLU A 92 21.21 0.86 -21.23
CA GLU A 92 19.90 1.22 -21.79
C GLU A 92 19.16 -0.01 -22.30
N GLU A 93 19.85 -0.91 -23.02
CA GLU A 93 19.29 -2.22 -23.39
C GLU A 93 18.84 -3.00 -22.14
N LYS A 94 19.70 -3.08 -21.12
CA LYS A 94 19.40 -3.78 -19.88
C LYS A 94 18.20 -3.16 -19.16
N SER A 95 18.16 -1.84 -19.03
CA SER A 95 17.05 -1.10 -18.42
C SER A 95 15.73 -1.34 -19.17
N ALA A 96 15.75 -1.34 -20.51
CA ALA A 96 14.56 -1.63 -21.32
C ALA A 96 14.03 -3.05 -21.09
N LEU A 97 14.93 -4.05 -20.99
CA LEU A 97 14.57 -5.44 -20.68
C LEU A 97 14.04 -5.61 -19.25
N GLU A 98 14.64 -4.92 -18.27
CA GLU A 98 14.15 -4.88 -16.88
C GLU A 98 12.74 -4.29 -16.81
N LEU A 99 12.48 -3.19 -17.53
CA LEU A 99 11.15 -2.59 -17.61
C LEU A 99 10.13 -3.51 -18.31
N GLU A 100 10.53 -4.20 -19.38
CA GLU A 100 9.70 -5.23 -20.02
C GLU A 100 9.33 -6.32 -19.02
N TYR A 101 10.30 -6.78 -18.22
CA TYR A 101 10.10 -7.79 -17.19
C TYR A 101 9.11 -7.32 -16.13
N ILE A 102 9.31 -6.12 -15.57
CA ILE A 102 8.40 -5.49 -14.58
C ILE A 102 6.97 -5.46 -15.12
N LYS A 103 6.78 -4.99 -16.36
CA LYS A 103 5.46 -4.92 -17.00
C LYS A 103 4.81 -6.30 -17.16
N LYS A 104 5.57 -7.32 -17.54
CA LYS A 104 5.08 -8.70 -17.67
C LYS A 104 4.64 -9.28 -16.33
N VAL A 105 5.44 -9.14 -15.27
CA VAL A 105 5.08 -9.68 -13.95
C VAL A 105 3.90 -8.91 -13.35
N HIS A 106 3.87 -7.58 -13.51
CA HIS A 106 2.76 -6.76 -13.04
C HIS A 106 1.44 -7.15 -13.73
N ALA A 107 1.44 -7.38 -15.04
CA ALA A 107 0.26 -7.84 -15.77
C ALA A 107 -0.27 -9.20 -15.30
N GLN A 108 0.62 -10.12 -14.89
CA GLN A 108 0.22 -11.41 -14.32
C GLN A 108 -0.49 -11.21 -12.96
N VAL A 109 0.12 -10.40 -12.08
CA VAL A 109 -0.46 -10.10 -10.75
C VAL A 109 -1.77 -9.33 -10.87
N ASP A 110 -1.87 -8.34 -11.76
CA ASP A 110 -3.09 -7.59 -12.04
C ASP A 110 -4.24 -8.51 -12.52
N THR A 111 -3.93 -9.53 -13.35
CA THR A 111 -4.92 -10.52 -13.78
C THR A 111 -5.52 -11.28 -12.59
N ILE A 112 -4.70 -11.60 -11.58
CA ILE A 112 -5.16 -12.24 -10.34
C ILE A 112 -6.00 -11.27 -9.50
N VAL A 113 -5.54 -10.03 -9.32
CA VAL A 113 -6.27 -8.99 -8.56
C VAL A 113 -7.65 -8.69 -9.18
N GLN A 114 -7.78 -8.78 -10.50
CA GLN A 114 -9.08 -8.62 -11.19
C GLN A 114 -10.07 -9.75 -10.90
N GLN A 115 -9.60 -10.89 -10.41
CA GLN A 115 -10.42 -12.05 -10.06
C GLN A 115 -10.84 -12.08 -8.59
N PHE A 116 -10.34 -11.15 -7.76
CA PHE A 116 -10.69 -11.08 -6.34
C PHE A 116 -12.19 -10.88 -6.14
N ASP A 117 -12.72 -11.49 -5.08
CA ASP A 117 -14.11 -11.26 -4.70
C ASP A 117 -14.26 -9.82 -4.19
N ARG A 118 -15.07 -9.03 -4.90
CA ARG A 118 -15.41 -7.65 -4.54
C ARG A 118 -16.79 -7.56 -3.87
N SER A 119 -17.34 -8.68 -3.42
CA SER A 119 -18.59 -8.71 -2.68
C SER A 119 -18.45 -7.87 -1.40
N ALA A 120 -19.54 -7.21 -1.02
CA ALA A 120 -19.60 -6.42 0.21
C ALA A 120 -19.54 -7.28 1.49
N SER A 121 -19.24 -8.58 1.40
CA SER A 121 -19.17 -9.49 2.55
C SER A 121 -17.76 -9.91 2.94
N LYS A 122 -16.74 -9.40 2.23
CA LYS A 122 -15.34 -9.79 2.43
C LYS A 122 -14.42 -8.57 2.38
N SER A 123 -13.41 -8.53 3.23
CA SER A 123 -12.31 -7.57 3.15
C SER A 123 -11.02 -8.28 2.75
N THR A 124 -10.16 -7.55 2.02
CA THR A 124 -8.77 -7.99 1.76
C THR A 124 -7.79 -7.40 2.76
N LYS A 125 -8.24 -6.55 3.70
CA LYS A 125 -7.37 -5.77 4.62
C LYS A 125 -6.36 -6.63 5.36
N TRP A 126 -6.75 -7.85 5.75
CA TRP A 126 -5.90 -8.74 6.55
C TRP A 126 -5.10 -9.76 5.72
N ASP A 127 -5.24 -9.76 4.40
CA ASP A 127 -4.51 -10.67 3.50
C ASP A 127 -3.08 -10.19 3.24
N SER A 128 -2.30 -10.00 4.31
CA SER A 128 -0.95 -9.41 4.29
C SER A 128 0.21 -10.39 4.38
N TRP A 129 -0.05 -11.66 4.69
CA TRP A 129 1.02 -12.63 4.94
C TRP A 129 0.71 -14.01 4.33
N PRO A 130 1.74 -14.84 4.06
CA PRO A 130 1.62 -15.99 3.17
C PRO A 130 0.51 -16.97 3.55
N LYS A 131 0.40 -17.35 4.83
CA LYS A 131 -0.61 -18.30 5.28
C LYS A 131 -2.03 -17.79 5.04
N LYS A 132 -2.31 -16.53 5.42
CA LYS A 132 -3.62 -15.92 5.19
C LYS A 132 -3.91 -15.74 3.70
N MET A 133 -2.92 -15.31 2.92
CA MET A 133 -3.02 -15.18 1.46
C MET A 133 -3.32 -16.53 0.78
N ARG A 134 -2.74 -17.64 1.26
CA ARG A 134 -3.06 -18.99 0.77
C ARG A 134 -4.47 -19.42 1.13
N GLU A 135 -4.96 -19.09 2.32
CA GLU A 135 -6.32 -19.38 2.78
C GLU A 135 -7.37 -18.63 1.95
N THR A 136 -7.14 -17.36 1.62
CA THR A 136 -8.10 -16.51 0.92
C THR A 136 -7.92 -16.45 -0.59
N LYS A 137 -6.74 -16.86 -1.08
CA LYS A 137 -6.28 -16.67 -2.47
C LYS A 137 -6.26 -15.21 -2.91
N GLU A 138 -6.18 -14.29 -1.95
CA GLU A 138 -6.19 -12.85 -2.15
C GLU A 138 -5.03 -12.19 -1.37
N PHE A 139 -4.79 -10.91 -1.63
CA PHE A 139 -3.75 -10.15 -0.95
C PHE A 139 -4.03 -8.64 -0.90
N ASN A 140 -3.56 -7.98 0.14
CA ASN A 140 -3.55 -6.51 0.25
C ASN A 140 -2.25 -5.91 -0.32
N CYS A 141 -1.98 -4.63 -0.04
CA CYS A 141 -0.77 -3.94 -0.46
C CYS A 141 0.51 -4.60 0.07
N VAL A 142 0.54 -5.08 1.32
CA VAL A 142 1.68 -5.80 1.89
C VAL A 142 1.90 -7.11 1.15
N GLY A 143 0.86 -7.95 1.00
CA GLY A 143 0.96 -9.22 0.27
C GLY A 143 1.38 -9.03 -1.19
N ALA A 144 0.85 -8.00 -1.87
CA ALA A 144 1.25 -7.64 -3.23
C ALA A 144 2.71 -7.19 -3.31
N THR A 145 3.18 -6.41 -2.32
CA THR A 145 4.56 -5.95 -2.26
C THR A 145 5.53 -7.10 -2.02
N LEU A 146 5.16 -8.07 -1.19
CA LEU A 146 5.95 -9.30 -0.97
C LEU A 146 6.07 -10.13 -2.24
N LEU A 147 4.97 -10.33 -2.97
CA LEU A 147 5.00 -10.95 -4.31
C LEU A 147 5.90 -10.15 -5.27
N GLY A 148 5.80 -8.83 -5.25
CA GLY A 148 6.65 -7.94 -6.03
C GLY A 148 8.13 -8.09 -5.69
N ILE A 149 8.51 -8.13 -4.42
CA ILE A 149 9.89 -8.36 -3.97
C ILE A 149 10.41 -9.66 -4.57
N HIS A 150 9.66 -10.76 -4.38
CA HIS A 150 10.03 -12.08 -4.89
C HIS A 150 10.26 -12.08 -6.40
N LEU A 151 9.29 -11.56 -7.16
CA LEU A 151 9.32 -11.60 -8.62
C LEU A 151 10.39 -10.69 -9.20
N LEU A 152 10.57 -9.49 -8.65
CA LEU A 152 11.60 -8.54 -9.10
C LEU A 152 13.01 -9.07 -8.81
N GLU A 153 13.22 -9.68 -7.64
CA GLU A 153 14.50 -10.30 -7.28
C GLU A 153 14.85 -11.46 -8.22
N LYS A 154 13.91 -12.38 -8.50
CA LYS A 154 14.10 -13.46 -9.48
C LYS A 154 14.36 -12.92 -10.89
N GLY A 155 13.87 -11.72 -11.19
CA GLY A 155 14.14 -10.99 -12.43
C GLY A 155 15.52 -10.34 -12.52
N GLY A 156 16.28 -10.32 -11.42
CA GLY A 156 17.52 -9.54 -11.32
C GLY A 156 17.30 -8.03 -11.29
N VAL A 157 16.08 -7.58 -10.98
CA VAL A 157 15.73 -6.15 -10.90
C VAL A 157 15.96 -5.66 -9.48
N LYS A 158 16.80 -4.64 -9.32
CA LYS A 158 17.00 -4.00 -8.02
C LYS A 158 15.72 -3.31 -7.57
N SER A 159 15.24 -3.67 -6.39
CA SER A 159 14.03 -3.08 -5.80
C SER A 159 14.24 -2.77 -4.32
N TYR A 160 13.38 -1.88 -3.83
CA TYR A 160 13.31 -1.44 -2.45
C TYR A 160 11.88 -1.54 -1.95
N TYR A 161 11.75 -1.67 -0.63
CA TYR A 161 10.49 -1.62 0.07
C TYR A 161 10.08 -0.17 0.30
N GLY A 162 9.09 0.32 -0.45
CA GLY A 162 8.52 1.66 -0.27
C GLY A 162 7.39 1.62 0.75
N ASN A 163 7.43 2.48 1.76
CA ASN A 163 6.44 2.52 2.84
C ASN A 163 5.84 3.91 3.05
N PRO A 164 5.13 4.47 2.05
CA PRO A 164 4.40 5.72 2.25
C PRO A 164 3.25 5.56 3.28
N TYR A 165 2.63 6.66 3.68
CA TYR A 165 1.56 6.63 4.69
C TYR A 165 0.38 5.72 4.29
N GLU A 166 0.06 4.78 5.19
CA GLU A 166 -0.99 3.75 5.04
C GLU A 166 -0.93 2.93 3.74
N HIS A 167 0.25 2.79 3.14
CA HIS A 167 0.40 1.99 1.93
C HIS A 167 1.82 1.49 1.76
N VAL A 168 1.99 0.42 0.99
CA VAL A 168 3.30 -0.17 0.74
C VAL A 168 3.40 -0.59 -0.71
N VAL A 169 4.58 -0.39 -1.29
CA VAL A 169 4.83 -0.57 -2.73
C VAL A 169 6.25 -1.06 -2.99
N ASN A 170 6.48 -1.56 -4.18
CA ASN A 170 7.83 -1.80 -4.67
C ASN A 170 8.35 -0.54 -5.38
N ILE A 171 9.58 -0.16 -5.07
CA ILE A 171 10.31 0.87 -5.81
C ILE A 171 11.45 0.19 -6.56
N ALA A 172 11.39 0.19 -7.89
CA ALA A 172 12.45 -0.38 -8.72
C ALA A 172 13.46 0.69 -9.14
N LYS A 173 14.75 0.34 -9.11
CA LYS A 173 15.84 1.17 -9.66
C LYS A 173 16.50 0.39 -10.79
N LEU A 174 16.30 0.85 -12.02
CA LEU A 174 16.80 0.16 -13.22
C LEU A 174 18.31 0.36 -13.38
N SER A 175 18.92 -0.43 -14.26
CA SER A 175 20.36 -0.41 -14.52
C SER A 175 20.88 0.92 -15.06
N ASN A 176 20.05 1.73 -15.73
CA ASN A 176 20.41 3.08 -16.16
C ASN A 176 20.19 4.15 -15.06
N GLY A 177 19.77 3.75 -13.86
CA GLY A 177 19.53 4.63 -12.71
C GLY A 177 18.11 5.18 -12.61
N GLU A 178 17.22 4.89 -13.58
CA GLU A 178 15.83 5.33 -13.52
C GLU A 178 15.07 4.70 -12.35
N TRP A 179 14.20 5.50 -11.73
CA TRP A 179 13.34 5.09 -10.64
C TRP A 179 11.91 4.84 -11.13
N TRP A 180 11.33 3.75 -10.65
CA TRP A 180 9.98 3.33 -11.03
C TRP A 180 9.17 2.97 -9.78
N TYR A 181 8.01 3.61 -9.65
CA TYR A 181 6.97 3.24 -8.69
C TYR A 181 6.20 2.04 -9.26
N VAL A 182 6.19 0.93 -8.53
CA VAL A 182 5.56 -0.33 -8.96
C VAL A 182 4.61 -0.81 -7.87
N ASP A 183 3.31 -0.58 -8.09
CA ASP A 183 2.26 -1.02 -7.19
C ASP A 183 1.46 -2.15 -7.84
N PHE A 184 1.75 -3.36 -7.35
CA PHE A 184 1.15 -4.61 -7.80
C PHE A 184 -0.30 -4.78 -7.33
N ARG A 185 -0.77 -4.02 -6.34
CA ARG A 185 -2.12 -4.15 -5.80
C ARG A 185 -3.15 -3.32 -6.58
N ASN A 186 -2.73 -2.21 -7.18
CA ASN A 186 -3.65 -1.19 -7.70
C ASN A 186 -3.81 -1.14 -9.24
N GLY A 187 -3.59 -2.24 -9.95
CA GLY A 187 -4.03 -2.36 -11.35
C GLY A 187 -3.06 -1.82 -12.43
N LYS A 188 -3.32 -2.17 -13.71
CA LYS A 188 -2.38 -2.03 -14.87
C LYS A 188 -1.62 -0.72 -15.06
N GLN A 189 -2.13 0.41 -14.58
CA GLN A 189 -1.49 1.72 -14.78
C GLN A 189 -0.52 2.11 -13.66
N ASN A 190 -0.31 1.25 -12.67
CA ASN A 190 0.52 1.53 -11.51
C ASN A 190 1.99 1.07 -11.63
N ILE A 191 2.53 1.23 -12.84
CA ILE A 191 3.96 1.16 -13.14
C ILE A 191 4.36 2.53 -13.70
N ILE A 192 4.85 3.40 -12.83
CA ILE A 192 4.99 4.82 -13.11
C ILE A 192 6.47 5.19 -12.97
N LYS A 193 7.07 5.70 -14.05
CA LYS A 193 8.39 6.33 -13.98
C LYS A 193 8.30 7.54 -13.07
N ILE A 194 9.21 7.64 -12.12
CA ILE A 194 9.32 8.77 -11.20
C ILE A 194 10.69 9.42 -11.33
N GLU A 195 10.75 10.72 -11.10
CA GLU A 195 11.98 11.51 -11.07
C GLU A 195 12.15 12.09 -9.66
N PRO A 196 12.60 11.26 -8.70
CA PRO A 196 12.67 11.67 -7.30
C PRO A 196 13.89 12.54 -7.00
N GLU A 197 13.73 13.45 -6.05
CA GLU A 197 14.84 13.98 -5.25
C GLU A 197 15.11 12.98 -4.10
N GLU A 198 16.27 12.34 -4.09
CA GLU A 198 16.70 11.46 -2.99
C GLU A 198 17.15 12.33 -1.80
N ILE A 199 16.45 12.23 -0.67
CA ILE A 199 16.76 12.97 0.57
C ILE A 199 16.87 12.00 1.76
N THR A 200 17.38 12.48 2.90
CA THR A 200 17.44 11.71 4.14
C THR A 200 16.66 12.42 5.23
N ILE A 201 15.80 11.69 5.94
CA ILE A 201 15.02 12.18 7.09
C ILE A 201 15.13 11.12 8.19
N ALA A 202 15.61 11.51 9.38
CA ALA A 202 15.82 10.59 10.52
C ALA A 202 16.56 9.29 10.11
N ASP A 203 17.68 9.42 9.39
CA ASP A 203 18.50 8.30 8.89
C ASP A 203 17.75 7.27 8.01
N VAL A 204 16.60 7.66 7.44
CA VAL A 204 15.86 6.93 6.43
C VAL A 204 16.02 7.62 5.09
N SER A 205 16.33 6.85 4.05
CA SER A 205 16.34 7.32 2.66
C SER A 205 14.90 7.53 2.19
N VAL A 206 14.62 8.70 1.63
CA VAL A 206 13.28 9.10 1.21
C VAL A 206 13.33 9.59 -0.23
N LEU A 207 12.42 9.08 -1.06
CA LEU A 207 12.17 9.62 -2.38
C LEU A 207 11.14 10.73 -2.28
N LYS A 208 11.58 11.96 -2.51
CA LYS A 208 10.68 13.10 -2.61
C LYS A 208 10.25 13.28 -4.05
N ILE A 209 8.96 13.11 -4.31
CA ILE A 209 8.39 13.10 -5.66
C ILE A 209 7.31 14.17 -5.82
N LYS A 210 7.06 14.54 -7.08
CA LYS A 210 5.92 15.36 -7.49
C LYS A 210 5.26 14.72 -8.71
N GLN A 211 4.54 13.63 -8.48
CA GLN A 211 3.90 12.85 -9.54
C GLN A 211 2.37 12.94 -9.41
N PRO A 212 1.63 13.56 -10.36
CA PRO A 212 0.19 13.78 -10.23
C PRO A 212 -0.68 12.52 -10.04
N ASN A 213 -0.17 11.36 -10.46
CA ASN A 213 -0.86 10.07 -10.35
C ASN A 213 -0.45 9.24 -9.13
N ILE A 214 0.41 9.78 -8.27
CA ILE A 214 0.83 9.14 -7.03
C ILE A 214 0.43 10.09 -5.89
N ASP A 215 -0.31 9.57 -4.93
CA ASP A 215 -0.87 10.38 -3.85
C ASP A 215 0.20 10.92 -2.90
N TYR A 216 1.40 10.34 -2.92
CA TYR A 216 2.50 10.57 -2.00
C TYR A 216 3.53 11.55 -2.56
N ARG A 217 4.03 12.44 -1.71
CA ARG A 217 5.20 13.30 -1.98
C ARG A 217 6.46 12.76 -1.32
N LEU A 218 6.33 12.03 -0.22
CA LEU A 218 7.42 11.38 0.49
C LEU A 218 7.20 9.88 0.48
N ILE A 219 8.16 9.14 -0.08
CA ILE A 219 8.18 7.67 -0.05
C ILE A 219 9.46 7.24 0.65
N PRO A 220 9.42 6.89 1.95
CA PRO A 220 10.57 6.28 2.60
C PRO A 220 10.84 4.91 1.96
N ILE A 221 12.11 4.64 1.69
CA ILE A 221 12.57 3.40 1.08
C ILE A 221 13.50 2.66 2.04
N TYR A 222 13.29 1.36 2.12
CA TYR A 222 14.03 0.46 2.99
C TYR A 222 14.57 -0.73 2.18
N ASP A 223 15.51 -1.46 2.77
CA ASP A 223 15.85 -2.78 2.27
C ASP A 223 14.62 -3.69 2.33
N ASN A 224 14.50 -4.59 1.35
CA ASN A 224 13.34 -5.50 1.25
C ASN A 224 13.15 -6.35 2.50
N SER A 225 14.22 -6.60 3.28
CA SER A 225 14.15 -7.31 4.57
C SER A 225 13.26 -6.64 5.60
N GLU A 226 13.04 -5.33 5.50
CA GLU A 226 12.20 -4.59 6.44
C GLU A 226 10.69 -4.83 6.21
N ALA A 227 10.29 -5.47 5.11
CA ALA A 227 8.89 -5.75 4.79
C ALA A 227 8.19 -6.65 5.84
N ALA A 228 8.95 -7.47 6.58
CA ALA A 228 8.42 -8.27 7.68
C ALA A 228 7.86 -7.39 8.83
N GLY A 229 8.37 -6.16 8.99
CA GLY A 229 7.85 -5.21 9.97
C GLY A 229 6.39 -4.87 9.75
N SER A 230 5.96 -4.73 8.50
CA SER A 230 4.57 -4.42 8.17
C SER A 230 3.60 -5.57 8.44
N VAL A 231 4.08 -6.81 8.41
CA VAL A 231 3.28 -7.97 8.88
C VAL A 231 3.06 -7.89 10.39
N LEU A 232 4.09 -7.59 11.18
CA LEU A 232 3.96 -7.39 12.62
C LEU A 232 3.02 -6.22 12.94
N ASN A 233 3.16 -5.10 12.23
CA ASN A 233 2.28 -3.94 12.40
C ASN A 233 0.82 -4.27 12.05
N ASN A 234 0.58 -5.06 11.01
CA ASN A 234 -0.78 -5.49 10.65
C ASN A 234 -1.37 -6.45 11.68
N LEU A 235 -0.59 -7.34 12.31
CA LEU A 235 -1.07 -8.18 13.40
C LEU A 235 -1.42 -7.36 14.65
N SER A 236 -0.61 -6.35 14.97
CA SER A 236 -0.92 -5.39 16.04
C SER A 236 -2.23 -4.65 15.76
N SER A 237 -2.37 -4.13 14.53
CA SER A 237 -3.57 -3.42 14.07
C SER A 237 -4.81 -4.32 14.05
N LEU A 238 -4.66 -5.59 13.68
CA LEU A 238 -5.75 -6.58 13.69
C LEU A 238 -6.29 -6.78 15.10
N LYS A 239 -5.39 -6.96 16.10
CA LYS A 239 -5.81 -7.08 17.49
C LYS A 239 -6.56 -5.83 17.96
N HIS A 240 -6.04 -4.65 17.64
CA HIS A 240 -6.69 -3.38 17.98
C HIS A 240 -8.08 -3.26 17.35
N GLU A 241 -8.23 -3.56 16.05
CA GLU A 241 -9.52 -3.55 15.36
C GLU A 241 -10.54 -4.49 16.03
N ALA A 242 -10.12 -5.70 16.38
CA ALA A 242 -10.98 -6.69 17.02
C ALA A 242 -11.51 -6.21 18.40
N GLU A 243 -10.69 -5.44 19.12
CA GLU A 243 -10.94 -4.96 20.47
C GLU A 243 -11.58 -3.54 20.51
N ASP A 244 -11.54 -2.77 19.41
CA ASP A 244 -12.04 -1.39 19.37
C ASP A 244 -13.59 -1.34 19.50
N GLN A 245 -14.07 -0.70 20.56
CA GLN A 245 -15.49 -0.54 20.85
C GLN A 245 -16.17 0.52 19.96
N ASN A 246 -15.40 1.40 19.30
CA ASN A 246 -15.92 2.46 18.43
C ASN A 246 -16.18 1.97 17.00
N ILE A 247 -15.74 0.75 16.66
CA ILE A 247 -16.00 0.14 15.37
C ILE A 247 -17.22 -0.77 15.51
N PRO A 248 -18.31 -0.57 14.73
CA PRO A 248 -19.49 -1.42 14.83
C PRO A 248 -19.18 -2.89 14.55
N ASP A 249 -19.87 -3.81 15.21
CA ASP A 249 -19.63 -5.25 15.06
C ASP A 249 -20.07 -5.80 13.70
N GLU A 250 -20.94 -5.07 12.99
CA GLU A 250 -21.30 -5.33 11.60
C GLU A 250 -20.19 -4.94 10.60
N ASN A 251 -19.15 -4.22 11.04
CA ASN A 251 -18.01 -3.94 10.17
C ASN A 251 -17.27 -5.26 9.84
N ILE A 252 -17.11 -5.52 8.54
CA ILE A 252 -16.53 -6.77 8.03
C ILE A 252 -15.08 -6.92 8.48
N GLU A 253 -14.29 -5.85 8.49
CA GLU A 253 -12.90 -5.88 8.90
C GLU A 253 -12.76 -6.26 10.38
N LYS A 254 -13.61 -5.69 11.23
CA LYS A 254 -13.69 -6.05 12.66
C LYS A 254 -14.13 -7.50 12.86
N LYS A 255 -15.12 -7.96 12.10
CA LYS A 255 -15.60 -9.34 12.19
C LYS A 255 -14.49 -10.32 11.83
N GLU A 256 -13.81 -10.10 10.70
CA GLU A 256 -12.66 -10.92 10.28
C GLU A 256 -11.52 -10.87 11.31
N ALA A 257 -11.24 -9.69 11.89
CA ALA A 257 -10.24 -9.53 12.93
C ALA A 257 -10.59 -10.34 14.20
N LYS A 258 -11.85 -10.30 14.65
CA LYS A 258 -12.36 -11.10 15.78
C LYS A 258 -12.23 -12.59 15.54
N GLU A 259 -12.63 -13.07 14.35
CA GLU A 259 -12.51 -14.48 13.96
C GLU A 259 -11.04 -14.94 13.96
N TYR A 260 -10.14 -14.09 13.45
CA TYR A 260 -8.70 -14.39 13.45
C TYR A 260 -8.10 -14.39 14.85
N LEU A 261 -8.50 -13.43 15.70
CA LEU A 261 -8.10 -13.37 17.11
C LEU A 261 -8.61 -14.57 17.90
N GLU A 262 -9.83 -15.06 17.63
CA GLU A 262 -10.37 -16.29 18.22
C GLU A 262 -9.56 -17.52 17.81
N LYS A 263 -9.27 -17.67 16.51
CA LYS A 263 -8.47 -18.78 15.96
C LYS A 263 -7.07 -18.87 16.57
N TYR A 264 -6.43 -17.72 16.81
CA TYR A 264 -5.04 -17.63 17.29
C TYR A 264 -4.91 -16.99 18.68
N GLY A 265 -5.94 -17.08 19.52
CA GLY A 265 -6.01 -16.35 20.78
C GLY A 265 -4.82 -16.59 21.72
N LYS A 266 -4.31 -17.82 21.79
CA LYS A 266 -3.12 -18.15 22.59
C LYS A 266 -1.88 -17.39 22.11
N ASN A 267 -1.70 -17.21 20.80
CA ASN A 267 -0.57 -16.49 20.23
C ASN A 267 -0.64 -15.01 20.56
N PHE A 268 -1.81 -14.38 20.42
CA PHE A 268 -2.02 -12.96 20.77
C PHE A 268 -1.98 -12.69 22.28
N GLN A 269 -2.22 -13.70 23.13
CA GLN A 269 -2.05 -13.58 24.58
C GLN A 269 -0.58 -13.59 25.01
N ARG A 270 0.26 -14.40 24.36
CA ARG A 270 1.67 -14.57 24.73
C ARG A 270 2.64 -13.70 23.93
N THR A 271 2.17 -13.06 22.86
CA THR A 271 3.00 -12.31 21.91
C THR A 271 2.44 -10.91 21.75
N ASP A 272 3.25 -9.91 22.12
CA ASP A 272 2.93 -8.51 21.90
C ASP A 272 3.54 -8.05 20.56
N PHE A 273 2.74 -8.13 19.49
CA PHE A 273 3.17 -7.73 18.15
C PHE A 273 3.48 -6.23 18.04
N SER A 274 2.86 -5.38 18.88
CA SER A 274 3.15 -3.95 18.93
C SER A 274 4.57 -3.73 19.45
N LEU A 275 4.89 -4.32 20.61
CA LEU A 275 6.22 -4.23 21.21
C LEU A 275 7.29 -4.81 20.29
N LEU A 276 7.02 -5.95 19.64
CA LEU A 276 7.95 -6.58 18.70
C LEU A 276 8.21 -5.70 17.47
N TYR A 277 7.15 -5.08 16.92
CA TYR A 277 7.29 -4.12 15.84
C TYR A 277 8.13 -2.91 16.28
N GLN A 278 7.86 -2.35 17.45
CA GLN A 278 8.61 -1.22 18.00
C GLN A 278 10.08 -1.54 18.24
N SER A 279 10.36 -2.70 18.84
CA SER A 279 11.72 -3.10 19.20
C SER A 279 12.57 -3.46 17.98
N LEU A 280 11.98 -4.19 17.02
CA LEU A 280 12.70 -4.63 15.83
C LEU A 280 12.76 -3.52 14.77
N TYR A 281 11.71 -2.72 14.57
CA TYR A 281 11.58 -1.77 13.46
C TYR A 281 11.46 -0.30 13.93
N PRO A 282 12.30 0.19 14.86
CA PRO A 282 12.14 1.51 15.47
C PRO A 282 12.21 2.65 14.45
N LYS A 283 13.02 2.51 13.39
CA LYS A 283 13.15 3.50 12.31
C LYS A 283 11.82 3.87 11.64
N PHE A 284 10.89 2.92 11.56
CA PHE A 284 9.57 3.19 10.99
C PHE A 284 8.79 4.19 11.85
N ILE A 285 8.89 4.04 13.17
CA ILE A 285 8.19 4.86 14.15
C ILE A 285 8.86 6.23 14.22
N GLU A 286 10.18 6.25 14.40
CA GLU A 286 10.97 7.48 14.43
C GLU A 286 10.72 8.35 13.18
N PHE A 287 10.69 7.73 11.99
CA PHE A 287 10.39 8.43 10.75
C PHE A 287 8.95 8.98 10.73
N ASN A 288 7.97 8.16 11.13
CA ASN A 288 6.56 8.57 11.16
C ASN A 288 6.32 9.74 12.11
N GLU A 289 7.09 9.86 13.19
CA GLU A 289 6.99 10.95 14.17
C GLU A 289 7.63 12.27 13.69
N THR A 290 8.39 12.26 12.59
CA THR A 290 9.01 13.50 12.08
C THR A 290 8.01 14.53 11.58
N ASP A 291 8.32 15.82 11.77
CA ASP A 291 7.51 16.94 11.29
C ASP A 291 7.17 16.85 9.79
N GLN A 292 8.14 16.42 8.98
CA GLN A 292 7.96 16.26 7.54
C GLN A 292 6.92 15.19 7.21
N MET A 293 7.00 14.04 7.88
CA MET A 293 6.06 12.95 7.66
C MET A 293 4.68 13.28 8.23
N GLN A 294 4.58 13.91 9.41
CA GLN A 294 3.30 14.36 9.98
C GLN A 294 2.58 15.37 9.09
N LYS A 295 3.31 16.30 8.46
CA LYS A 295 2.74 17.21 7.45
C LYS A 295 2.24 16.46 6.22
N GLU A 296 2.96 15.44 5.78
CA GLU A 296 2.58 14.62 4.64
C GLU A 296 1.35 13.74 4.94
N ILE A 297 1.28 13.12 6.13
CA ILE A 297 0.12 12.40 6.66
C ILE A 297 -1.11 13.29 6.63
N THR A 298 -1.00 14.48 7.25
CA THR A 298 -2.08 15.47 7.28
C THR A 298 -2.53 15.83 5.86
N ARG A 299 -1.59 16.03 4.93
CA ARG A 299 -1.91 16.35 3.53
C ARG A 299 -2.66 15.20 2.84
N ILE A 300 -2.23 13.95 3.03
CA ILE A 300 -2.87 12.77 2.43
C ILE A 300 -4.27 12.55 2.98
N ASP A 301 -4.46 12.62 4.30
CA ASP A 301 -5.78 12.47 4.93
C ASP A 301 -6.77 13.50 4.38
N ARG A 302 -6.33 14.74 4.26
CA ARG A 302 -7.13 15.82 3.66
C ARG A 302 -7.52 15.53 2.21
N MET A 303 -6.59 14.99 1.42
CA MET A 303 -6.84 14.60 0.03
C MET A 303 -7.81 13.41 -0.06
N ARG A 304 -7.77 12.47 0.89
CA ARG A 304 -8.71 11.34 0.96
C ARG A 304 -10.10 11.79 1.38
N ASP A 305 -10.21 12.67 2.37
CA ASP A 305 -11.47 13.27 2.79
C ASP A 305 -12.14 14.03 1.64
N PHE A 306 -11.35 14.73 0.84
CA PHE A 306 -11.81 15.39 -0.38
C PHE A 306 -12.46 14.42 -1.37
N GLU A 307 -11.88 13.24 -1.58
CA GLU A 307 -12.38 12.24 -2.54
C GLU A 307 -13.53 11.38 -2.01
N LYS A 308 -13.70 11.31 -0.69
CA LYS A 308 -14.61 10.37 0.00
C LYS A 308 -16.03 10.43 -0.54
N SER A 309 -16.63 11.61 -0.66
CA SER A 309 -18.02 11.75 -1.12
C SER A 309 -18.24 11.24 -2.54
N PHE A 310 -17.25 11.46 -3.43
CA PHE A 310 -17.29 10.92 -4.78
C PHE A 310 -17.10 9.40 -4.78
N GLN A 311 -16.13 8.89 -4.02
CA GLN A 311 -15.89 7.44 -3.91
C GLN A 311 -17.13 6.70 -3.39
N ASP A 312 -17.76 7.23 -2.35
CA ASP A 312 -18.98 6.66 -1.77
C ASP A 312 -20.13 6.66 -2.77
N TYR A 313 -20.29 7.72 -3.56
CA TYR A 313 -21.27 7.73 -4.65
C TYR A 313 -20.96 6.68 -5.72
N THR A 314 -19.71 6.58 -6.18
CA THR A 314 -19.35 5.60 -7.22
C THR A 314 -19.58 4.16 -6.80
N LYS A 315 -19.44 3.83 -5.51
CA LYS A 315 -19.76 2.50 -4.97
C LYS A 315 -21.25 2.14 -5.08
N THR A 316 -22.13 3.12 -5.26
CA THR A 316 -23.57 2.90 -5.43
C THR A 316 -23.99 2.66 -6.88
N LEU A 317 -23.09 2.88 -7.84
CA LEU A 317 -23.38 2.76 -9.27
C LEU A 317 -23.32 1.30 -9.73
N THR A 318 -24.16 0.94 -10.69
CA THR A 318 -23.99 -0.34 -11.41
C THR A 318 -22.78 -0.26 -12.36
N LYS A 319 -22.29 -1.42 -12.80
CA LYS A 319 -21.18 -1.48 -13.79
C LYS A 319 -21.53 -0.76 -15.09
N GLU A 320 -22.78 -0.81 -15.51
CA GLU A 320 -23.28 -0.13 -16.71
C GLU A 320 -23.28 1.39 -16.53
N GLN A 321 -23.72 1.88 -15.37
CA GLN A 321 -23.66 3.29 -15.02
C GLN A 321 -22.23 3.80 -14.94
N GLU A 322 -21.35 3.03 -14.28
CA GLU A 322 -19.92 3.33 -14.18
C GLU A 322 -19.29 3.46 -15.56
N LYS A 323 -19.52 2.45 -16.42
CA LYS A 323 -19.05 2.46 -17.80
C LYS A 323 -19.59 3.65 -18.59
N ALA A 324 -20.87 3.97 -18.46
CA ALA A 324 -21.49 5.05 -19.20
C ALA A 324 -20.87 6.41 -18.88
N PHE A 325 -20.67 6.74 -17.60
CA PHE A 325 -20.06 8.02 -17.23
C PHE A 325 -18.56 8.05 -17.57
N VAL A 326 -17.83 6.93 -17.44
CA VAL A 326 -16.41 6.87 -17.84
C VAL A 326 -16.23 7.12 -19.34
N GLU A 327 -17.06 6.50 -20.20
CA GLU A 327 -17.02 6.75 -21.65
C GLU A 327 -17.38 8.19 -22.01
N GLU A 328 -18.29 8.81 -21.25
CA GLU A 328 -18.60 10.21 -21.42
C GLU A 328 -17.45 11.13 -21.00
N ILE A 329 -16.72 10.81 -19.93
CA ILE A 329 -15.50 11.54 -19.55
C ILE A 329 -14.47 11.50 -20.68
N LYS A 330 -14.25 10.32 -21.29
CA LYS A 330 -13.32 10.16 -22.43
C LYS A 330 -13.74 11.03 -23.61
N THR A 331 -15.04 11.13 -23.89
CA THR A 331 -15.58 11.89 -25.03
C THR A 331 -15.56 13.41 -24.78
N ASN A 332 -15.78 13.84 -23.54
CA ASN A 332 -15.89 15.26 -23.15
C ASN A 332 -14.69 15.80 -22.37
N LYS A 333 -13.53 15.13 -22.50
CA LYS A 333 -12.31 15.37 -21.72
C LYS A 333 -11.95 16.85 -21.58
N ASP A 334 -11.79 17.55 -22.69
CA ASP A 334 -11.40 18.97 -22.71
C ASP A 334 -12.43 19.88 -22.01
N ASN A 335 -13.71 19.58 -22.17
CA ASN A 335 -14.78 20.34 -21.54
C ASN A 335 -14.74 20.16 -20.02
N ILE A 336 -14.52 18.93 -19.55
CA ILE A 336 -14.44 18.60 -18.13
C ILE A 336 -13.16 19.17 -17.51
N GLU A 337 -12.03 19.15 -18.21
CA GLU A 337 -10.81 19.83 -17.75
C GLU A 337 -11.05 21.35 -17.58
N ASN A 338 -11.68 21.98 -18.57
CA ASN A 338 -12.05 23.39 -18.50
C ASN A 338 -13.08 23.69 -17.40
N PHE A 339 -13.94 22.73 -17.05
CA PHE A 339 -14.85 22.87 -15.92
C PHE A 339 -14.10 23.05 -14.59
N PHE A 340 -12.98 22.34 -14.38
CA PHE A 340 -12.18 22.49 -13.17
C PHE A 340 -11.26 23.72 -13.20
N TYR A 341 -10.59 24.02 -14.32
CA TYR A 341 -9.66 25.15 -14.39
C TYR A 341 -10.31 26.51 -14.63
N LYS A 342 -11.42 26.55 -15.37
CA LYS A 342 -12.08 27.80 -15.81
C LYS A 342 -13.49 27.96 -15.23
N GLU A 343 -13.89 27.07 -14.32
CA GLU A 343 -15.21 27.06 -13.68
C GLU A 343 -16.38 27.03 -14.70
N ASN A 344 -16.18 26.42 -15.88
CA ASN A 344 -17.20 26.40 -16.93
C ASN A 344 -18.39 25.49 -16.57
N ARG A 345 -19.42 26.06 -15.93
CA ARG A 345 -20.61 25.34 -15.45
C ARG A 345 -21.51 24.78 -16.57
N SER A 346 -21.33 25.20 -17.82
CA SER A 346 -22.18 24.74 -18.94
C SER A 346 -22.05 23.23 -19.18
N VAL A 347 -20.95 22.61 -18.73
CA VAL A 347 -20.72 21.16 -18.84
C VAL A 347 -21.81 20.38 -18.10
N LEU A 348 -22.30 20.85 -16.95
CA LEU A 348 -23.32 20.17 -16.14
C LEU A 348 -24.69 20.03 -16.84
N GLN A 349 -24.92 20.78 -17.92
CA GLN A 349 -26.16 20.73 -18.71
C GLN A 349 -26.11 19.69 -19.83
N ASN A 350 -24.91 19.25 -20.21
CA ASN A 350 -24.67 18.44 -21.41
C ASN A 350 -24.05 17.07 -21.08
N VAL A 351 -24.16 16.63 -19.83
CA VAL A 351 -23.64 15.33 -19.38
C VAL A 351 -24.74 14.45 -18.80
N ASN A 352 -24.51 13.14 -18.77
CA ASN A 352 -25.44 12.20 -18.16
C ASN A 352 -25.61 12.46 -16.63
N PRO A 353 -26.71 12.00 -16.02
CA PRO A 353 -27.01 12.27 -14.61
C PRO A 353 -25.92 11.82 -13.63
N GLU A 354 -25.29 10.68 -13.90
CA GLU A 354 -24.23 10.12 -13.07
C GLU A 354 -22.96 10.98 -13.13
N LEU A 355 -22.50 11.36 -14.32
CA LEU A 355 -21.37 12.27 -14.51
C LEU A 355 -21.67 13.64 -13.90
N LYS A 356 -22.88 14.16 -14.09
CA LYS A 356 -23.31 15.41 -13.46
C LYS A 356 -23.15 15.34 -11.95
N LYS A 357 -23.64 14.28 -11.32
CA LYS A 357 -23.56 14.11 -9.86
C LYS A 357 -22.11 13.99 -9.39
N VAL A 358 -21.28 13.25 -10.11
CA VAL A 358 -19.83 13.16 -9.87
C VAL A 358 -19.18 14.55 -9.89
N LEU A 359 -19.44 15.33 -10.93
CA LEU A 359 -18.87 16.69 -11.06
C LEU A 359 -19.37 17.61 -9.95
N GLU A 360 -20.65 17.54 -9.58
CA GLU A 360 -21.22 18.30 -8.45
C GLU A 360 -20.55 17.95 -7.10
N LEU A 361 -20.31 16.66 -6.83
CA LEU A 361 -19.61 16.21 -5.62
C LEU A 361 -18.17 16.74 -5.59
N PHE A 362 -17.45 16.67 -6.71
CA PHE A 362 -16.10 17.25 -6.77
C PHE A 362 -16.10 18.76 -6.51
N LEU A 363 -17.08 19.50 -7.01
CA LEU A 363 -17.18 20.95 -6.75
C LEU A 363 -17.44 21.27 -5.29
N GLU A 364 -18.34 20.53 -4.65
CA GLU A 364 -18.65 20.68 -3.23
C GLU A 364 -17.40 20.43 -2.38
N SER A 365 -16.71 19.32 -2.64
CA SER A 365 -15.46 18.99 -1.96
C SER A 365 -14.36 20.02 -2.24
N LEU A 366 -14.19 20.45 -3.50
CA LEU A 366 -13.19 21.45 -3.90
C LEU A 366 -13.46 22.81 -3.23
N ARG A 367 -14.73 23.18 -3.05
CA ARG A 367 -15.10 24.40 -2.32
C ARG A 367 -14.67 24.31 -0.85
N SER A 368 -14.97 23.20 -0.19
CA SER A 368 -14.53 22.95 1.19
C SER A 368 -13.00 22.99 1.30
N VAL A 369 -12.27 22.37 0.36
CA VAL A 369 -10.81 22.43 0.29
C VAL A 369 -10.31 23.86 0.09
N LYS A 370 -10.87 24.62 -0.85
CA LYS A 370 -10.49 26.01 -1.12
C LYS A 370 -10.69 26.91 0.11
N GLU A 371 -11.75 26.70 0.87
CA GLU A 371 -12.08 27.48 2.08
C GLU A 371 -11.21 27.10 3.28
N LYS A 372 -10.94 25.80 3.48
CA LYS A 372 -10.24 25.31 4.69
C LYS A 372 -8.74 25.12 4.52
N GLN A 373 -8.29 24.88 3.28
CA GLN A 373 -6.95 24.38 2.95
C GLN A 373 -6.51 24.90 1.56
N PRO A 374 -6.40 26.23 1.38
CA PRO A 374 -6.08 26.83 0.09
C PRO A 374 -4.76 26.32 -0.51
N GLU A 375 -3.83 25.84 0.32
CA GLU A 375 -2.53 25.31 -0.07
C GLU A 375 -2.59 23.97 -0.83
N VAL A 376 -3.64 23.17 -0.67
CA VAL A 376 -3.82 21.88 -1.38
C VAL A 376 -4.85 21.95 -2.50
N TYR A 377 -5.55 23.08 -2.66
CA TYR A 377 -6.60 23.23 -3.67
C TYR A 377 -6.12 22.95 -5.10
N GLN A 378 -4.99 23.53 -5.50
CA GLN A 378 -4.46 23.33 -6.85
C GLN A 378 -4.04 21.87 -7.06
N GLU A 379 -3.49 21.23 -6.05
CA GLU A 379 -3.12 19.81 -6.11
C GLU A 379 -4.36 18.91 -6.27
N ALA A 380 -5.46 19.21 -5.57
CA ALA A 380 -6.73 18.51 -5.76
C ALA A 380 -7.27 18.65 -7.19
N VAL A 381 -7.23 19.87 -7.76
CA VAL A 381 -7.62 20.11 -9.15
C VAL A 381 -6.72 19.33 -10.13
N ASP A 382 -5.40 19.44 -9.97
CA ASP A 382 -4.43 18.78 -10.84
C ASP A 382 -4.59 17.25 -10.80
N LYS A 383 -4.88 16.69 -9.62
CA LYS A 383 -5.13 15.25 -9.42
C LYS A 383 -6.38 14.78 -10.18
N ILE A 384 -7.49 15.49 -10.05
CA ILE A 384 -8.74 15.17 -10.78
C ILE A 384 -8.49 15.20 -12.28
N VAL A 385 -7.86 16.27 -12.77
CA VAL A 385 -7.56 16.45 -14.19
C VAL A 385 -6.60 15.36 -14.68
N SER A 386 -5.58 15.01 -13.90
CA SER A 386 -4.64 13.94 -14.27
C SER A 386 -5.37 12.59 -14.41
N ARG A 387 -6.31 12.27 -13.51
CA ARG A 387 -7.13 11.06 -13.62
C ARG A 387 -7.98 11.08 -14.90
N ILE A 388 -8.65 12.19 -15.21
CA ILE A 388 -9.38 12.39 -16.47
C ILE A 388 -8.45 12.21 -17.69
N ARG A 389 -7.17 12.61 -17.56
CA ARG A 389 -6.17 12.44 -18.61
C ARG A 389 -5.77 11.00 -18.90
N ASN A 390 -5.88 10.12 -17.93
CA ASN A 390 -5.44 8.71 -18.05
C ASN A 390 -6.59 7.71 -18.27
N LEU A 391 -7.84 8.20 -18.24
CA LEU A 391 -9.00 7.51 -18.83
C LEU A 391 -8.93 7.58 -20.36
#